data_AF-A0A7V9RJ22-F1
#
_entry.id   AF-A0A7V9RJ22-F1
#
_cell.length_a   1.000
_cell.length_b   1.000
_cell.length_c   1.000
_cell.angle_alpha   90.00
_cell.angle_beta   90.00
_cell.angle_gamma   90.00
#
_symmetry.space_group_name_H-M   'P 1'
#
loop_
_entity.id
_entity.type
_entity.pdbx_description
1 polymer ?
#
loop_
_entity_poly.entity_id
_entity_poly.type
_entity_poly.pdbx_seq_one_letter_code
_entity_poly.pdbx_strand_id
1 'polypeptide(L)'
;MIGRVVAPTRRARRRARALGGTTLAAAFLATVAYAAIGGAPPARKDRSSAQDRVHANRLARLHAVCSWAPVIGGFDLRSLGDFDLVVVDGVRQRDGSVDASAKDVRALHKRGSLVLAYLSVGTLEDWRHYAPRVSDRWKLGQVPSWKGEQYVDVRSRGWQEMMVREAGGLAAAGFDGLY
;
A
#
# COMPACT_ATOMS: atom_id res chain seq x y z
N MET A 1 34.55 -44.83 -2.73
CA MET A 1 33.98 -46.15 -2.39
C MET A 1 32.46 -45.98 -2.27
N ILE A 2 31.71 -46.66 -3.18
CA ILE A 2 30.33 -47.14 -3.06
C ILE A 2 29.25 -46.05 -2.81
N GLY A 3 28.47 -45.58 -3.79
CA GLY A 3 27.42 -46.30 -4.55
C GLY A 3 26.06 -46.10 -3.84
N ARG A 4 24.96 -45.61 -4.42
CA ARG A 4 24.29 -46.07 -5.65
C ARG A 4 23.19 -45.08 -6.10
N VAL A 5 23.07 -44.96 -7.42
CA VAL A 5 22.01 -44.30 -8.21
C VAL A 5 20.84 -45.27 -8.41
N VAL A 6 19.57 -44.79 -8.42
CA VAL A 6 18.50 -45.30 -9.31
C VAL A 6 17.55 -44.16 -9.71
N ALA A 7 17.17 -44.16 -10.99
CA ALA A 7 16.55 -43.11 -11.80
C ALA A 7 15.01 -43.35 -12.00
N PRO A 8 14.30 -42.56 -12.83
CA PRO A 8 12.85 -42.34 -12.76
C PRO A 8 12.04 -43.31 -13.63
N THR A 9 10.74 -43.46 -13.31
CA THR A 9 9.79 -44.23 -14.13
C THR A 9 8.93 -43.31 -15.00
N ARG A 10 8.93 -43.60 -16.31
CA ARG A 10 8.07 -43.02 -17.36
C ARG A 10 7.28 -44.17 -18.00
N ARG A 11 6.12 -43.81 -18.58
CA ARG A 11 5.20 -44.57 -19.48
C ARG A 11 4.09 -45.33 -18.72
N ALA A 12 2.83 -45.27 -19.15
CA ALA A 12 2.41 -45.64 -20.50
C ALA A 12 1.28 -44.78 -21.10
N ARG A 13 1.36 -44.64 -22.42
CA ARG A 13 0.31 -44.22 -23.34
C ARG A 13 -0.74 -45.33 -23.46
N ARG A 14 -2.02 -44.97 -23.61
CA ARG A 14 -2.96 -45.70 -24.48
C ARG A 14 -3.79 -44.71 -25.28
N ARG A 15 -3.70 -44.85 -26.61
CA ARG A 15 -4.64 -44.29 -27.59
C ARG A 15 -5.77 -45.30 -27.78
N ALA A 16 -7.00 -44.82 -27.91
CA ALA A 16 -8.06 -45.50 -28.63
C ALA A 16 -8.82 -44.45 -29.46
N ARG A 17 -8.75 -44.59 -30.80
CA ARG A 17 -9.79 -44.18 -31.78
C ARG A 17 -10.87 -45.30 -31.73
N ALA A 18 -12.14 -45.16 -32.09
CA ALA A 18 -12.79 -44.30 -33.08
C ALA A 18 -14.34 -44.33 -32.95
N LEU A 19 -14.97 -43.28 -33.47
CA LEU A 19 -16.17 -43.22 -34.36
C LEU A 19 -17.61 -43.53 -33.86
N GLY A 20 -18.51 -42.69 -34.39
CA GLY A 20 -19.98 -42.73 -34.30
C GLY A 20 -20.49 -41.72 -33.28
N GLY A 21 -21.24 -40.67 -33.57
CA GLY A 21 -22.13 -40.37 -34.68
C GLY A 21 -23.31 -39.57 -34.09
N THR A 22 -23.70 -38.50 -34.78
CA THR A 22 -24.96 -37.76 -34.66
C THR A 22 -25.24 -36.91 -33.40
N THR A 23 -25.00 -35.60 -33.58
CA THR A 23 -25.94 -34.48 -33.34
C THR A 23 -26.79 -34.45 -32.06
N LEU A 24 -26.46 -33.51 -31.16
CA LEU A 24 -27.44 -32.58 -30.59
C LEU A 24 -26.70 -31.36 -30.02
N ALA A 25 -26.84 -30.24 -30.74
CA ALA A 25 -26.43 -28.92 -30.28
C ALA A 25 -27.37 -28.49 -29.14
N ALA A 26 -26.84 -28.40 -27.92
CA ALA A 26 -27.48 -27.70 -26.83
C ALA A 26 -26.71 -26.41 -26.58
N ALA A 27 -27.15 -25.34 -27.25
CA ALA A 27 -26.70 -23.98 -26.98
C ALA A 27 -27.13 -23.60 -25.57
N PHE A 28 -26.16 -23.41 -24.66
CA PHE A 28 -26.41 -22.73 -23.40
C PHE A 28 -26.56 -21.22 -23.68
N LEU A 29 -27.79 -20.80 -23.99
CA LEU A 29 -28.21 -19.42 -23.86
C LEU A 29 -28.40 -19.14 -22.36
N ALA A 30 -27.39 -18.52 -21.74
CA ALA A 30 -27.56 -17.88 -20.45
C ALA A 30 -28.42 -16.62 -20.66
N THR A 31 -29.73 -16.80 -20.58
CA THR A 31 -30.70 -15.70 -20.57
C THR A 31 -30.53 -14.94 -19.26
N VAL A 32 -29.80 -13.83 -19.30
CA VAL A 32 -29.88 -12.81 -18.23
C VAL A 32 -31.22 -12.11 -18.41
N ALA A 33 -32.21 -12.53 -17.63
CA ALA A 33 -33.49 -11.85 -17.53
C ALA A 33 -33.27 -10.51 -16.82
N TYR A 34 -33.07 -9.44 -17.59
CA TYR A 34 -33.14 -8.08 -17.10
C TYR A 34 -34.61 -7.64 -17.09
N ALA A 35 -35.37 -8.12 -16.11
CA ALA A 35 -36.74 -7.67 -15.89
C ALA A 35 -36.75 -6.59 -14.80
N ALA A 36 -36.90 -5.36 -15.28
CA ALA A 36 -37.55 -4.22 -14.65
C ALA A 36 -38.14 -4.43 -13.24
N ILE A 37 -37.33 -4.17 -12.23
CA ILE A 37 -37.80 -3.56 -10.99
C ILE A 37 -37.06 -2.23 -10.93
N GLY A 38 -37.79 -1.15 -11.18
CA GLY A 38 -37.27 0.21 -11.23
C GLY A 38 -36.61 0.60 -9.92
N GLY A 39 -35.29 0.59 -9.93
CA GLY A 39 -34.43 1.13 -8.89
C GLY A 39 -33.07 1.36 -9.51
N ALA A 40 -32.91 2.49 -10.21
CA ALA A 40 -31.57 2.95 -10.59
C ALA A 40 -30.71 2.98 -9.32
N PRO A 41 -29.49 2.42 -9.32
CA PRO A 41 -28.60 2.60 -8.18
C PRO A 41 -28.47 4.10 -7.91
N PRO A 42 -28.57 4.56 -6.65
CA PRO A 42 -28.57 5.98 -6.34
C PRO A 42 -27.33 6.62 -6.98
N ALA A 43 -27.60 7.67 -7.77
CA ALA A 43 -26.60 8.34 -8.56
C ALA A 43 -25.40 8.76 -7.71
N ARG A 44 -24.21 8.61 -8.29
CA ARG A 44 -22.85 8.91 -7.80
C ARG A 44 -22.62 10.31 -7.18
N LYS A 45 -23.65 11.16 -7.08
CA LYS A 45 -23.61 12.54 -6.57
C LYS A 45 -23.32 12.64 -5.07
N ASP A 46 -23.87 11.74 -4.26
CA ASP A 46 -23.75 11.81 -2.78
C ASP A 46 -22.33 11.48 -2.28
N ARG A 47 -21.60 10.59 -2.98
CA ARG A 47 -20.18 10.33 -2.67
C ARG A 47 -19.26 11.48 -3.05
N SER A 48 -19.59 12.18 -4.14
CA SER A 48 -18.83 13.36 -4.58
C SER A 48 -18.90 14.46 -3.53
N SER A 49 -20.12 14.83 -3.11
CA SER A 49 -20.32 15.90 -2.12
C SER A 49 -19.69 15.57 -0.75
N ALA A 50 -19.71 14.30 -0.32
CA ALA A 50 -19.06 13.88 0.91
C ALA A 50 -17.52 13.99 0.82
N GLN A 51 -16.92 13.54 -0.29
CA GLN A 51 -15.48 13.66 -0.53
C GLN A 51 -15.03 15.13 -0.63
N ASP A 52 -15.82 15.96 -1.32
CA ASP A 52 -15.57 17.39 -1.47
C ASP A 52 -15.58 18.10 -0.09
N ARG A 53 -16.51 17.74 0.80
CA ARG A 53 -16.56 18.27 2.17
C ARG A 53 -15.37 17.83 3.02
N VAL A 54 -14.96 16.57 2.93
CA VAL A 54 -13.77 16.07 3.64
C VAL A 54 -12.52 16.80 3.15
N HIS A 55 -12.40 17.00 1.84
CA HIS A 55 -11.29 17.74 1.24
C HIS A 55 -11.27 19.20 1.71
N ALA A 56 -12.40 19.90 1.64
CA ALA A 56 -12.52 21.29 2.11
C ALA A 56 -12.18 21.44 3.60
N ASN A 57 -12.64 20.51 4.45
CA ASN A 57 -12.31 20.52 5.87
C ASN A 57 -10.81 20.30 6.13
N ARG A 58 -10.16 19.40 5.37
CA ARG A 58 -8.70 19.19 5.48
C ARG A 58 -7.92 20.42 5.05
N LEU A 59 -8.31 21.05 3.94
CA LEU A 59 -7.68 22.29 3.48
C LEU A 59 -7.85 23.41 4.52
N ALA A 60 -9.05 23.58 5.07
CA ALA A 60 -9.30 24.58 6.11
C ALA A 60 -8.44 24.35 7.36
N ARG A 61 -8.31 23.09 7.81
CA ARG A 61 -7.40 22.73 8.92
C ARG A 61 -5.93 23.02 8.58
N LEU A 62 -5.50 22.70 7.36
CA LEU A 62 -4.13 22.96 6.91
C LEU A 62 -3.82 24.47 6.85
N HIS A 63 -4.77 25.28 6.38
CA HIS A 63 -4.65 26.74 6.40
C HIS A 63 -4.61 27.35 7.80
N ALA A 64 -5.15 26.65 8.81
CA ALA A 64 -5.17 27.09 10.19
C ALA A 64 -3.92 26.66 10.98
N VAL A 65 -3.00 25.89 10.38
CA VAL A 65 -1.75 25.47 11.04
C VAL A 65 -0.86 26.68 11.31
N CYS A 66 -0.56 26.93 12.58
CA CYS A 66 0.36 27.99 13.01
C CYS A 66 1.63 27.43 13.68
N SER A 67 1.60 26.15 14.06
CA SER A 67 2.71 25.45 14.72
C SER A 67 2.87 24.05 14.12
N TRP A 68 4.12 23.63 13.91
CA TRP A 68 4.41 22.29 13.38
C TRP A 68 5.68 21.67 13.97
N ALA A 69 5.70 20.34 14.04
CA ALA A 69 6.84 19.57 14.55
C ALA A 69 7.16 18.36 13.63
N PRO A 70 8.30 18.37 12.92
CA PRO A 70 8.80 17.19 12.23
C PRO A 70 9.64 16.32 13.16
N VAL A 71 9.13 15.14 13.50
CA VAL A 71 9.72 14.22 14.47
C VAL A 71 9.86 12.84 13.86
N ILE A 72 11.03 12.60 13.27
CA ILE A 72 11.37 11.34 12.61
C ILE A 72 12.39 10.64 13.52
N GLY A 73 11.91 9.67 14.30
CA GLY A 73 12.71 8.82 15.20
C GLY A 73 12.63 9.16 16.69
N GLY A 74 12.57 8.11 17.53
CA GLY A 74 13.01 8.10 18.94
C GLY A 74 12.31 9.00 19.95
N PHE A 75 11.17 9.63 19.61
CA PHE A 75 10.53 10.65 20.45
C PHE A 75 9.26 10.15 21.14
N ASP A 76 8.96 10.75 22.30
CA ASP A 76 7.67 10.55 22.97
C ASP A 76 6.57 11.33 22.23
N LEU A 77 5.78 10.62 21.42
CA LEU A 77 4.69 11.19 20.63
C LEU A 77 3.62 11.90 21.49
N ARG A 78 3.54 11.61 22.80
CA ARG A 78 2.57 12.24 23.70
C ARG A 78 2.84 13.73 23.89
N SER A 79 4.07 14.21 23.70
CA SER A 79 4.37 15.64 23.81
C SER A 79 3.91 16.45 22.60
N LEU A 80 3.59 15.81 21.46
CA LEU A 80 3.52 16.50 20.17
C LEU A 80 2.18 17.15 19.81
N GLY A 81 1.07 16.75 20.42
CA GLY A 81 -0.24 17.30 20.05
C GLY A 81 -0.58 18.68 20.63
N ASP A 82 0.42 19.44 21.10
CA ASP A 82 0.29 20.87 21.34
C ASP A 82 0.61 21.65 20.06
N PHE A 83 1.12 20.95 19.04
CA PHE A 83 1.34 21.46 17.70
C PHE A 83 0.10 21.19 16.82
N ASP A 84 -0.21 22.14 15.95
CA ASP A 84 -1.34 22.04 15.01
C ASP A 84 -1.09 20.97 13.94
N LEU A 85 0.18 20.76 13.56
CA LEU A 85 0.61 19.74 12.62
C LEU A 85 1.85 19.00 13.12
N VAL A 86 1.84 17.68 13.00
CA VAL A 86 3.00 16.85 13.34
C VAL A 86 3.34 15.95 12.17
N VAL A 87 4.63 15.80 11.90
CA VAL A 87 5.15 14.81 10.94
C VAL A 87 5.85 13.73 11.74
N VAL A 88 5.42 12.48 11.60
CA VAL A 88 5.95 11.35 12.36
C VAL A 88 6.19 10.14 11.47
N ASP A 89 7.02 9.20 11.91
CA ASP A 89 7.32 7.99 11.15
C ASP A 89 6.31 6.87 11.44
N GLY A 90 5.43 6.59 10.47
CA GLY A 90 4.46 5.51 10.54
C GLY A 90 4.84 4.25 9.77
N VAL A 91 5.99 4.24 9.09
CA VAL A 91 6.39 3.13 8.22
C VAL A 91 6.98 2.01 9.07
N ARG A 92 6.60 0.77 8.77
CA ARG A 92 7.06 -0.39 9.53
C ARG A 92 8.56 -0.61 9.36
N GLN A 93 9.26 -0.81 10.47
CA GLN A 93 10.67 -1.13 10.49
C GLN A 93 10.90 -2.62 10.19
N ARG A 94 12.14 -2.98 9.86
CA ARG A 94 12.55 -4.34 9.48
C ARG A 94 12.38 -5.33 10.63
N ASP A 95 12.53 -4.88 11.87
CA ASP A 95 12.27 -5.67 13.08
C ASP A 95 10.76 -5.82 13.39
N GLY A 96 9.90 -5.19 12.58
CA GLY A 96 8.45 -5.23 12.74
C GLY A 96 7.89 -4.12 13.63
N SER A 97 8.72 -3.30 14.26
CA SER A 97 8.27 -2.13 15.03
C SER A 97 7.67 -1.05 14.12
N VAL A 98 6.94 -0.12 14.73
CA VAL A 98 6.38 1.08 14.10
C VAL A 98 6.49 2.20 15.12
N ASP A 99 7.10 3.32 14.75
CA ASP A 99 7.33 4.43 15.69
C ASP A 99 6.02 5.15 16.03
N ALA A 100 5.19 5.44 15.02
CA ALA A 100 3.86 6.00 15.17
C ALA A 100 2.77 5.02 14.72
N SER A 101 2.09 4.38 15.67
CA SER A 101 1.00 3.46 15.37
C SER A 101 -0.32 4.18 15.09
N ALA A 102 -1.30 3.46 14.52
CA ALA A 102 -2.67 3.98 14.36
C ALA A 102 -3.30 4.42 15.70
N LYS A 103 -2.88 3.87 16.84
CA LYS A 103 -3.34 4.30 18.17
C LYS A 103 -2.78 5.69 18.50
N ASP A 104 -1.52 5.94 18.15
CA ASP A 104 -0.84 7.21 18.42
C ASP A 104 -1.40 8.32 17.53
N VAL A 105 -1.64 8.02 16.25
CA VAL A 105 -2.33 8.93 15.31
C VAL A 105 -3.70 9.35 15.88
N ARG A 106 -4.51 8.39 16.35
CA ARG A 106 -5.80 8.71 17.00
C ARG A 106 -5.65 9.54 18.26
N ALA A 107 -4.57 9.36 19.04
CA ALA A 107 -4.32 10.14 20.24
C ALA A 107 -3.96 11.60 19.91
N LEU A 108 -3.16 11.82 18.86
CA LEU A 108 -2.82 13.15 18.34
C LEU A 108 -4.05 13.85 17.76
N HIS A 109 -4.88 13.14 16.99
CA HIS A 109 -6.15 13.67 16.49
C HIS A 109 -7.09 14.15 17.60
N LYS A 110 -7.18 13.42 18.72
CA LYS A 110 -7.99 13.83 19.87
C LYS A 110 -7.55 15.15 20.49
N ARG A 111 -6.31 15.57 20.22
CA ARG A 111 -5.75 16.85 20.67
C ARG A 111 -5.85 17.96 19.63
N GLY A 112 -6.37 17.64 18.44
CA GLY A 112 -6.63 18.61 17.37
C GLY A 112 -5.59 18.61 16.25
N SER A 113 -4.45 17.96 16.43
CA SER A 113 -3.36 17.97 15.45
C SER A 113 -3.75 17.31 14.13
N LEU A 114 -3.21 17.84 13.03
CA LEU A 114 -3.03 17.13 11.77
C LEU A 114 -1.80 16.24 11.87
N VAL A 115 -1.89 15.01 11.38
CA VAL A 115 -0.80 14.02 11.50
C VAL A 115 -0.38 13.55 10.11
N LEU A 116 0.82 13.93 9.68
CA LEU A 116 1.41 13.48 8.43
C LEU A 116 2.41 12.35 8.69
N ALA A 117 2.44 11.37 7.78
CA ALA A 117 3.45 10.33 7.81
C ALA A 117 4.65 10.74 6.97
N TYR A 118 5.85 10.63 7.52
CA TYR A 118 7.07 10.65 6.72
C TYR A 118 7.14 9.42 5.82
N LEU A 119 7.42 9.62 4.53
CA LEU A 119 7.68 8.54 3.58
C LEU A 119 8.77 8.94 2.58
N SER A 120 9.98 8.39 2.71
CA SER A 120 11.01 8.61 1.69
C SER A 120 10.66 7.93 0.38
N VAL A 121 10.34 8.73 -0.63
CA VAL A 121 10.08 8.26 -2.01
C VAL A 121 11.37 8.28 -2.85
N GLY A 122 12.36 9.08 -2.46
CA GLY A 122 13.61 9.27 -3.21
C GLY A 122 14.77 8.38 -2.77
N THR A 123 14.69 7.82 -1.55
CA THR A 123 15.74 6.97 -0.99
C THR A 123 15.17 5.65 -0.46
N LEU A 124 16.02 4.63 -0.50
CA LEU A 124 15.82 3.36 0.19
C LEU A 124 16.54 3.42 1.52
N GLU A 125 15.79 3.33 2.60
CA GLU A 125 16.28 3.17 3.97
C GLU A 125 16.38 1.66 4.31
N ASP A 126 17.57 1.18 4.68
CA ASP A 126 17.81 -0.24 4.88
C ASP A 126 17.03 -0.83 6.07
N TRP A 127 16.69 -0.01 7.06
CA TRP A 127 15.91 -0.41 8.24
C TRP A 127 14.42 -0.58 7.96
N ARG A 128 13.93 -0.33 6.74
CA ARG A 128 12.51 -0.53 6.39
C ARG A 128 12.17 -1.99 6.13
N HIS A 129 10.95 -2.38 6.48
CA HIS A 129 10.47 -3.75 6.28
C HIS A 129 10.44 -4.19 4.80
N TYR A 130 10.30 -3.25 3.87
CA TYR A 130 10.29 -3.54 2.44
C TYR A 130 11.67 -3.60 1.81
N ALA A 131 12.73 -3.13 2.49
CA ALA A 131 14.07 -3.02 1.93
C ALA A 131 14.64 -4.33 1.35
N PRO A 132 14.44 -5.52 1.97
CA PRO A 132 14.89 -6.78 1.39
C PRO A 132 14.25 -7.15 0.05
N ARG A 133 13.11 -6.53 -0.31
CA ARG A 133 12.35 -6.79 -1.54
C ARG A 133 12.71 -5.82 -2.68
N VAL A 134 13.53 -4.82 -2.40
CA VAL A 134 13.93 -3.81 -3.39
C VAL A 134 14.99 -4.39 -4.31
N SER A 135 14.74 -4.34 -5.62
CA SER A 135 15.67 -4.86 -6.62
C SER A 135 16.95 -4.04 -6.67
N ASP A 136 18.11 -4.71 -6.75
CA ASP A 136 19.40 -4.02 -6.84
C ASP A 136 19.52 -3.11 -8.06
N ARG A 137 18.82 -3.43 -9.16
CA ARG A 137 18.79 -2.59 -10.37
C ARG A 137 18.14 -1.21 -10.16
N TRP A 138 17.40 -1.03 -9.06
CA TRP A 138 16.78 0.26 -8.73
C TRP A 138 17.69 1.11 -7.83
N LYS A 139 18.75 0.54 -7.24
CA LYS A 139 19.64 1.26 -6.32
C LYS A 139 20.69 2.03 -7.13
N LEU A 140 20.78 3.34 -6.90
CA LEU A 140 21.64 4.25 -7.65
C LEU A 140 22.95 4.61 -6.93
N GLY A 141 23.09 4.24 -5.66
CA GLY A 141 24.27 4.53 -4.85
C GLY A 141 23.89 4.94 -3.43
N GLN A 142 24.88 5.01 -2.53
CA GLN A 142 24.68 5.46 -1.16
C GLN A 142 24.41 6.98 -1.13
N VAL A 143 23.60 7.41 -0.17
CA VAL A 143 23.47 8.84 0.15
C VAL A 143 24.68 9.20 1.04
N PRO A 144 25.58 10.12 0.62
CA PRO A 144 26.88 10.29 1.27
C PRO A 144 26.85 10.58 2.79
N SER A 145 25.84 11.29 3.27
CA SER A 145 25.72 11.70 4.68
C SER A 145 24.76 10.85 5.50
N TRP A 146 24.11 9.86 4.90
CA TRP A 146 23.00 9.11 5.52
C TRP A 146 23.31 7.62 5.46
N LYS A 147 23.93 7.12 6.53
CA LYS A 147 24.33 5.71 6.63
C LYS A 147 23.09 4.82 6.59
N GLY A 148 23.10 3.81 5.73
CA GLY A 148 21.96 2.90 5.54
C GLY A 148 20.94 3.40 4.53
N GLU A 149 21.17 4.57 3.91
CA GLU A 149 20.33 5.09 2.84
C GLU A 149 20.98 5.03 1.46
N GLN A 150 20.16 4.71 0.46
CA GLN A 150 20.58 4.68 -0.93
C GLN A 150 19.62 5.48 -1.81
N TYR A 151 20.12 6.22 -2.78
CA TYR A 151 19.28 6.76 -3.85
C TYR A 151 18.62 5.62 -4.62
N VAL A 152 17.38 5.84 -5.07
CA VAL A 152 16.62 4.86 -5.86
C VAL A 152 16.17 5.47 -7.18
N ASP A 153 16.05 4.66 -8.24
CA ASP A 153 15.44 5.11 -9.50
C ASP A 153 13.94 5.25 -9.34
N VAL A 154 13.49 6.47 -9.04
CA VAL A 154 12.08 6.83 -8.83
C VAL A 154 11.20 6.65 -10.06
N ARG A 155 11.79 6.48 -11.25
CA ARG A 155 11.06 6.18 -12.50
C ARG A 155 10.69 4.70 -12.58
N SER A 156 11.28 3.85 -11.75
CA SER A 156 10.96 2.43 -11.70
C SER A 156 9.51 2.23 -11.29
N ARG A 157 8.73 1.62 -12.18
CA ARG A 157 7.32 1.26 -11.89
C ARG A 157 7.19 0.39 -10.65
N GLY A 158 8.10 -0.55 -10.44
CA GLY A 158 8.06 -1.42 -9.27
C GLY A 158 8.32 -0.67 -7.96
N TRP A 159 9.17 0.34 -7.97
CA TRP A 159 9.38 1.24 -6.82
C TRP A 159 8.14 2.09 -6.55
N GLN A 160 7.58 2.71 -7.59
CA GLN A 160 6.35 3.51 -7.49
C GLN A 160 5.20 2.69 -6.91
N GLU A 161 5.00 1.46 -7.38
CA GLU A 161 3.99 0.55 -6.86
C GLU A 161 4.24 0.16 -5.40
N MET A 162 5.50 0.06 -4.95
CA MET A 162 5.84 -0.13 -3.53
C MET A 162 5.44 1.10 -2.71
N MET A 163 5.85 2.30 -3.13
CA MET A 163 5.53 3.54 -2.41
C MET A 163 4.03 3.82 -2.33
N VAL A 164 3.27 3.50 -3.38
CA VAL A 164 1.80 3.59 -3.36
C VAL A 164 1.18 2.61 -2.35
N ARG A 165 1.73 1.41 -2.20
CA ARG A 165 1.27 0.45 -1.17
C ARG A 165 1.57 0.95 0.23
N GLU A 166 2.76 1.50 0.46
CA GLU A 166 3.12 2.08 1.77
C GLU A 166 2.23 3.28 2.11
N ALA A 167 2.04 4.20 1.16
CA ALA A 167 1.11 5.33 1.28
C ALA A 167 -0.32 4.89 1.61
N GLY A 168 -0.81 3.83 0.95
CA GLY A 168 -2.13 3.25 1.24
C GLY A 168 -2.23 2.66 2.65
N GLY A 169 -1.16 2.01 3.13
CA GLY A 169 -1.07 1.51 4.50
C GLY A 169 -1.10 2.63 5.55
N LEU A 170 -0.37 3.72 5.30
CA LEU A 170 -0.36 4.92 6.15
C LEU A 170 -1.74 5.59 6.17
N ALA A 171 -2.38 5.77 5.01
CA ALA A 171 -3.74 6.29 4.94
C ALA A 171 -4.74 5.41 5.73
N ALA A 172 -4.62 4.08 5.63
CA ALA A 172 -5.45 3.14 6.38
C ALA A 172 -5.16 3.17 7.90
N ALA A 173 -3.94 3.52 8.32
CA ALA A 173 -3.58 3.74 9.72
C ALA A 173 -4.14 5.05 10.29
N GLY A 174 -4.70 5.92 9.43
CA GLY A 174 -5.40 7.14 9.82
C GLY A 174 -4.60 8.42 9.65
N PHE A 175 -3.42 8.38 9.04
CA PHE A 175 -2.66 9.60 8.72
C PHE A 175 -3.45 10.52 7.78
N ASP A 176 -3.34 11.84 7.99
CA ASP A 176 -4.05 12.85 7.20
C ASP A 176 -3.38 13.10 5.84
N GLY A 177 -2.09 12.79 5.72
CA GLY A 177 -1.30 12.97 4.51
C GLY A 177 0.13 12.44 4.66
N LEU A 178 0.96 12.78 3.68
CA LEU A 178 2.37 12.40 3.61
C LEU A 178 3.27 13.63 3.65
N TYR A 179 4.49 13.44 4.15
CA TYR A 179 5.60 14.39 4.09
C TYR A 179 6.81 13.72 3.44
#